data_AF-A0A2M7W3H0-F1
#
_entry.id   AF-A0A2M7W3H0-F1
#
_cell.length_a   1.000
_cell.length_b   1.000
_cell.length_c   1.000
_cell.angle_alpha   90.00
_cell.angle_beta   90.00
_cell.angle_gamma   90.00
#
_symmetry.space_group_name_H-M   'P 1'
#
loop_
_entity.id
_entity.type
_entity.pdbx_description
1 polymer ?
#
loop_
_entity_poly.entity_id
_entity_poly.type
_entity_poly.pdbx_seq_one_letter_code
_entity_poly.pdbx_strand_id
1 'polypeptide(L)'
;MKQFLRKLVIIFGTLSIVLPILILTLWYKYIKEQEALYEGANISSKVCSPYLMTVSREQELMKISWKTTDSCSGFLLLGKTYSDFAGLPYKVLSAQGESPTTNHVVTLLKQDELQYTYVVIVSAGEWYGIKGNPFSYR
;
A
#
# COMPACT_ATOMS: atom_id res chain seq x y z
N MET A 1 58.42 7.07 -22.35
CA MET A 1 57.52 5.97 -22.79
C MET A 1 57.31 4.88 -21.73
N LYS A 2 58.36 4.27 -21.14
CA LYS A 2 58.23 3.19 -20.12
C LYS A 2 57.42 3.55 -18.86
N GLN A 3 57.56 4.77 -18.33
CA GLN A 3 56.81 5.20 -17.13
C GLN A 3 55.31 5.41 -17.40
N PHE A 4 54.93 5.74 -18.63
CA PHE A 4 53.52 5.92 -19.02
C PHE A 4 52.81 4.57 -19.13
N LEU A 5 53.47 3.57 -19.74
CA LEU A 5 52.95 2.19 -19.82
C LEU A 5 52.73 1.58 -18.44
N ARG A 6 53.66 1.81 -17.50
CA ARG A 6 53.55 1.28 -16.12
C ARG A 6 52.36 1.87 -15.35
N LYS A 7 52.05 3.15 -15.57
CA LYS A 7 50.86 3.79 -14.97
C LYS A 7 49.55 3.24 -15.56
N LEU A 8 49.50 3.02 -16.87
CA LEU A 8 48.35 2.41 -17.55
C LEU A 8 48.04 1.00 -17.02
N VAL A 9 49.06 0.14 -16.87
CA VAL A 9 48.87 -1.23 -16.35
C VAL A 9 48.31 -1.23 -14.92
N ILE A 10 48.78 -0.33 -14.06
CA ILE A 10 48.27 -0.23 -12.68
C ILE A 10 46.81 0.23 -12.66
N ILE A 11 46.44 1.21 -13.48
CA ILE A 11 45.06 1.71 -13.56
C ILE A 11 44.11 0.65 -14.10
N PHE A 12 44.49 -0.07 -15.16
CA PHE A 12 43.66 -1.16 -15.68
C PHE A 12 43.52 -2.32 -14.68
N GLY A 13 44.61 -2.66 -13.97
CA GLY A 13 44.59 -3.68 -12.93
C GLY A 13 43.67 -3.32 -11.76
N THR A 14 43.71 -2.08 -11.28
CA THR A 14 42.80 -1.65 -10.20
C THR A 14 41.35 -1.57 -10.68
N LEU A 15 41.10 -1.08 -11.89
CA LEU A 15 39.75 -1.00 -12.46
C LEU A 15 39.11 -2.38 -12.61
N SER A 16 39.89 -3.41 -12.97
CA SER A 16 39.41 -4.79 -13.09
C SER A 16 38.98 -5.43 -11.78
N ILE A 17 39.40 -4.89 -10.64
CA ILE A 17 39.02 -5.37 -9.30
C ILE A 17 37.89 -4.51 -8.72
N VAL A 18 37.99 -3.19 -8.85
CA VAL A 18 37.02 -2.26 -8.25
C VAL A 18 35.65 -2.37 -8.92
N LEU A 19 35.61 -2.50 -10.25
CA LEU A 19 34.35 -2.54 -11.00
C LEU A 19 33.45 -3.76 -10.64
N PRO A 20 33.94 -5.02 -10.61
CA PRO A 20 33.09 -6.15 -10.25
C PRO A 20 32.60 -6.10 -8.80
N ILE A 21 33.40 -5.57 -7.86
CA ILE A 21 32.96 -5.37 -6.46
C ILE A 21 31.79 -4.37 -6.40
N LEU A 22 31.87 -3.29 -7.18
CA LEU A 22 30.81 -2.29 -7.27
C LEU A 22 29.53 -2.88 -7.86
N ILE A 23 29.64 -3.70 -8.90
CA ILE A 23 28.49 -4.39 -9.50
C ILE A 23 27.85 -5.36 -8.50
N LEU A 24 28.66 -6.16 -7.80
CA LEU A 24 28.16 -7.13 -6.80
C LEU A 24 27.44 -6.44 -5.64
N THR A 25 27.97 -5.32 -5.15
CA THR A 25 27.34 -4.56 -4.05
C THR A 25 26.02 -3.91 -4.47
N LEU A 26 25.96 -3.35 -5.68
CA LEU A 26 24.72 -2.82 -6.26
C LEU A 26 23.68 -3.93 -6.49
N TRP A 27 24.11 -5.08 -6.99
CA TRP A 27 23.22 -6.22 -7.23
C TRP A 27 22.68 -6.83 -5.93
N TYR A 28 23.53 -6.96 -4.91
CA TYR A 28 23.11 -7.39 -3.57
C TYR A 28 22.08 -6.42 -2.96
N LYS A 29 22.32 -5.11 -3.08
CA LYS A 29 21.37 -4.10 -2.61
C LYS A 29 20.02 -4.20 -3.34
N TYR A 30 20.05 -4.39 -4.66
CA TYR A 30 18.85 -4.57 -5.48
C TYR A 30 18.05 -5.81 -5.05
N ILE A 31 18.70 -6.96 -4.84
CA ILE A 31 18.03 -8.18 -4.38
C ILE A 31 17.38 -7.97 -3.01
N LYS A 32 18.09 -7.33 -2.07
CA LYS A 32 17.56 -7.09 -0.73
C LYS A 32 16.35 -6.15 -0.74
N GLU A 33 16.35 -5.14 -1.62
CA GLU A 33 15.18 -4.27 -1.83
C GLU A 33 14.00 -5.04 -2.45
N GLN A 34 14.26 -5.98 -3.37
CA GLN A 34 13.21 -6.85 -3.93
C GLN A 34 12.67 -7.82 -2.87
N GLU A 35 13.52 -8.48 -2.09
CA GLU A 35 13.10 -9.38 -1.00
C GLU A 35 12.21 -8.67 0.03
N ALA A 36 12.52 -7.42 0.39
CA ALA A 36 11.66 -6.62 1.27
C ALA A 36 10.26 -6.35 0.68
N LEU A 37 10.16 -6.22 -0.65
CA LEU A 37 8.87 -6.07 -1.35
C LEU A 37 8.12 -7.42 -1.43
N TYR A 38 8.83 -8.52 -1.63
CA TYR A 38 8.24 -9.87 -1.68
C TYR A 38 7.81 -10.39 -0.30
N GLU A 39 8.58 -10.12 0.76
CA GLU A 39 8.17 -10.41 2.13
C GLU A 39 6.97 -9.55 2.54
N GLY A 40 6.90 -8.29 2.08
CA GLY A 40 5.69 -7.46 2.23
C GLY A 40 4.45 -8.03 1.52
N ALA A 41 4.63 -8.77 0.41
CA ALA A 41 3.54 -9.38 -0.36
C ALA A 41 3.15 -10.80 0.11
N ASN A 42 4.00 -11.47 0.89
CA ASN A 42 3.81 -12.87 1.32
C ASN A 42 3.44 -13.01 2.82
N ILE A 43 3.32 -11.89 3.56
CA ILE A 43 2.65 -11.87 4.86
C ILE A 43 1.15 -12.05 4.61
N SER A 44 0.72 -13.31 4.60
CA SER A 44 -0.63 -13.78 4.95
C SER A 44 -1.73 -12.70 4.86
N SER A 45 -2.26 -12.49 3.65
CA SER A 45 -3.41 -11.59 3.38
C SER A 45 -4.68 -11.91 4.18
N LYS A 46 -4.68 -12.98 4.98
CA LYS A 46 -5.74 -13.29 5.95
C LYS A 46 -5.71 -12.43 7.21
N VAL A 47 -4.59 -11.80 7.54
CA VAL A 47 -4.34 -11.27 8.88
C VAL A 47 -4.92 -9.87 9.11
N CYS A 48 -5.21 -9.10 8.06
CA CYS A 48 -5.81 -7.76 8.15
C CYS A 48 -7.12 -7.63 7.34
N SER A 49 -7.92 -8.70 7.27
CA SER A 49 -9.18 -8.66 6.53
C SER A 49 -10.29 -8.01 7.37
N PRO A 50 -11.02 -7.02 6.83
CA PRO A 50 -12.20 -6.45 7.48
C PRO A 50 -13.29 -7.50 7.74
N TYR A 51 -13.86 -7.49 8.95
CA TYR A 51 -15.02 -8.29 9.36
C TYR A 51 -15.98 -7.43 10.18
N LEU A 52 -17.23 -7.92 10.35
CA LEU A 52 -18.29 -7.22 11.09
C LEU A 52 -18.49 -5.75 10.65
N MET A 53 -18.51 -5.52 9.34
CA MET A 53 -18.78 -4.19 8.83
C MET A 53 -20.24 -3.79 9.10
N THR A 54 -20.42 -2.59 9.62
CA THR A 54 -21.74 -2.00 9.86
C THR A 54 -21.80 -0.60 9.27
N VAL A 55 -22.97 -0.28 8.74
CA VAL A 55 -23.30 1.04 8.22
C VAL A 55 -24.49 1.55 9.03
N SER A 56 -24.26 2.59 9.82
CA SER A 56 -25.30 3.31 10.54
C SER A 56 -25.60 4.62 9.82
N ARG A 57 -26.87 4.86 9.50
CA ARG A 57 -27.34 6.12 8.92
C ARG A 57 -28.08 6.89 10.00
N GLU A 58 -27.45 7.95 10.48
CA GLU A 58 -28.03 8.94 11.38
C GLU A 58 -28.56 10.14 10.56
N GLN A 59 -29.21 11.10 11.20
CA GLN A 59 -29.93 12.18 10.48
C GLN A 59 -29.06 12.91 9.46
N GLU A 60 -27.89 13.39 9.89
CA GLU A 60 -26.94 14.15 9.06
C GLU A 60 -25.64 13.40 8.75
N LEU A 61 -25.45 12.21 9.34
CA LEU A 61 -24.19 11.48 9.31
C LEU A 61 -24.39 10.03 8.88
N MET A 62 -23.49 9.54 8.04
CA MET A 62 -23.31 8.14 7.75
C MET A 62 -22.06 7.66 8.47
N LYS A 63 -22.19 6.65 9.32
CA LYS A 63 -21.08 6.04 10.04
C LYS A 63 -20.82 4.67 9.46
N ILE A 64 -19.60 4.47 8.98
CA ILE A 64 -19.12 3.21 8.45
C ILE A 64 -18.08 2.69 9.42
N SER A 65 -18.34 1.53 10.02
CA SER A 65 -17.40 0.89 10.93
C SER A 65 -17.10 -0.53 10.51
N TRP A 66 -15.86 -0.95 10.70
CA TRP A 66 -15.41 -2.33 10.46
C TRP A 66 -14.37 -2.72 11.49
N LYS A 67 -14.21 -4.02 11.70
CA LYS A 67 -13.14 -4.58 12.52
C LYS A 67 -12.14 -5.33 11.67
N THR A 68 -10.92 -5.49 12.14
CA THR A 68 -9.88 -6.31 11.48
C THR A 68 -9.35 -7.33 12.46
N THR A 69 -8.94 -8.49 11.95
CA THR A 69 -8.48 -9.61 12.78
C THR A 69 -7.26 -9.20 13.60
N ASP A 70 -6.32 -8.50 12.99
CA ASP A 70 -5.16 -7.91 13.65
C ASP A 70 -5.17 -6.38 13.56
N SER A 71 -4.32 -5.76 14.37
CA SER A 71 -4.17 -4.30 14.43
C SER A 71 -3.50 -3.79 13.16
N CYS A 72 -4.20 -2.92 12.42
CA CYS A 72 -3.70 -2.40 11.15
C CYS A 72 -4.15 -0.96 10.91
N SER A 73 -3.70 -0.38 9.80
CA SER A 73 -4.23 0.88 9.29
C SER A 73 -5.39 0.60 8.32
N GLY A 74 -6.37 1.51 8.32
CA GLY A 74 -7.54 1.40 7.46
C GLY A 74 -8.08 2.76 7.06
N PHE A 75 -8.57 2.86 5.83
CA PHE A 75 -9.25 4.05 5.31
C PHE A 75 -10.35 3.68 4.32
N LEU A 76 -11.23 4.63 4.03
CA LEU A 76 -12.26 4.51 3.01
C LEU A 76 -11.89 5.26 1.75
N LEU A 77 -12.14 4.64 0.61
CA LEU A 77 -12.18 5.26 -0.70
C LEU A 77 -13.63 5.44 -1.13
N LEU A 78 -13.93 6.60 -1.68
CA LEU A 78 -15.25 6.95 -2.19
C LEU A 78 -15.19 7.30 -3.67
N GLY A 79 -16.09 6.72 -4.45
CA GLY A 79 -16.22 6.95 -5.88
C GLY A 79 -17.68 7.17 -6.29
N LYS A 80 -17.90 7.90 -7.38
CA LYS A 80 -19.20 8.02 -8.06
C LYS A 80 -19.49 6.79 -8.89
N THR A 81 -18.46 6.25 -9.50
CA THR A 81 -18.52 5.08 -10.37
C THR A 81 -17.48 4.06 -9.95
N TYR A 82 -17.68 2.82 -10.39
CA TYR A 82 -16.70 1.75 -10.19
C TYR A 82 -15.35 2.06 -10.85
N SER A 83 -15.34 2.77 -11.98
CA SER A 83 -14.11 3.17 -12.69
C SER A 83 -13.29 4.24 -11.96
N ASP A 84 -13.89 4.97 -11.01
CA ASP A 84 -13.17 6.03 -10.29
C ASP A 84 -12.05 5.47 -9.41
N PHE A 85 -12.13 4.19 -9.02
CA PHE A 85 -11.07 3.53 -8.27
C PHE A 85 -9.92 3.04 -9.16
N ALA A 86 -10.09 3.00 -10.49
CA ALA A 86 -9.03 2.56 -11.41
C ALA A 86 -8.06 3.70 -11.74
N GLY A 87 -8.32 4.91 -11.23
CA GLY A 87 -7.51 6.11 -11.41
C GLY A 87 -7.80 7.14 -10.32
N LEU A 88 -7.69 8.42 -10.66
CA LEU A 88 -8.16 9.54 -9.85
C LEU A 88 -9.40 10.08 -10.56
N PRO A 89 -10.58 10.12 -9.90
CA PRO A 89 -10.76 10.91 -8.69
C PRO A 89 -11.59 10.22 -7.60
N TYR A 90 -10.95 9.43 -6.73
CA TYR A 90 -11.59 8.97 -5.49
C TYR A 90 -11.27 9.91 -4.31
N LYS A 91 -12.21 10.02 -3.36
CA LYS A 91 -12.00 10.74 -2.10
C LYS A 91 -11.52 9.74 -1.03
N VAL A 92 -10.45 10.10 -0.32
CA VAL A 92 -9.90 9.30 0.78
C VAL A 92 -10.41 9.84 2.11
N LEU A 93 -10.92 8.94 2.96
CA LEU A 93 -11.28 9.26 4.34
C LEU A 93 -10.55 8.33 5.30
N SER A 94 -9.68 8.90 6.12
CA SER A 94 -8.97 8.17 7.16
C SER A 94 -9.93 7.69 8.25
N ALA A 95 -9.71 6.47 8.75
CA ALA A 95 -10.39 6.00 9.95
C ALA A 95 -10.04 6.89 11.15
N GLN A 96 -11.03 7.12 12.01
CA GLN A 96 -10.89 7.85 13.26
C GLN A 96 -10.41 6.88 14.35
N GLY A 97 -9.46 7.35 15.19
CA GLY A 97 -8.93 6.59 16.32
C GLY A 97 -7.41 6.43 16.28
N GLU A 98 -6.86 5.69 17.26
CA GLU A 98 -5.44 5.31 17.27
C GLU A 98 -5.12 4.38 16.11
N SER A 99 -3.94 4.53 15.51
CA SER A 99 -3.45 3.65 14.46
C SER A 99 -2.08 3.11 14.88
N PRO A 100 -1.87 1.78 14.85
CA PRO A 100 -2.75 0.74 14.33
C PRO A 100 -3.89 0.36 15.31
N THR A 101 -5.03 -0.08 14.78
CA THR A 101 -6.20 -0.53 15.57
C THR A 101 -6.89 -1.71 14.92
N THR A 102 -7.70 -2.43 15.69
CA THR A 102 -8.61 -3.48 15.22
C THR A 102 -10.04 -2.99 14.98
N ASN A 103 -10.36 -1.75 15.37
CA ASN A 103 -11.68 -1.16 15.20
C ASN A 103 -11.55 0.16 14.44
N HIS A 104 -12.19 0.26 13.29
CA HIS A 104 -12.15 1.43 12.44
C HIS A 104 -13.54 2.04 12.32
N VAL A 105 -13.57 3.36 12.32
CA VAL A 105 -14.78 4.15 12.16
C VAL A 105 -14.48 5.30 11.22
N VAL A 106 -15.29 5.47 10.18
CA VAL A 106 -15.30 6.66 9.35
C VAL A 106 -16.68 7.27 9.43
N THR A 107 -16.71 8.59 9.64
CA THR A 107 -17.94 9.37 9.66
C THR A 107 -17.97 10.26 8.42
N LEU A 108 -19.11 10.23 7.76
CA LEU A 108 -19.41 10.88 6.50
C LEU A 108 -20.59 11.82 6.68
N LEU A 109 -20.52 13.03 6.12
CA LEU A 109 -21.69 13.89 6.02
C LEU A 109 -22.65 13.32 4.97
N LYS A 110 -23.94 13.30 5.25
CA LYS A 110 -24.96 12.76 4.32
C LYS A 110 -24.96 13.48 2.96
N GLN A 111 -24.54 14.74 2.92
CA GLN A 111 -24.37 15.47 1.65
C GLN A 111 -23.29 14.85 0.75
N ASP A 112 -22.24 14.26 1.34
CA ASP A 112 -21.22 13.52 0.59
C ASP A 112 -21.77 12.18 0.07
N GLU A 113 -22.75 11.53 0.74
CA GLU A 113 -23.39 10.30 0.25
C GLU A 113 -24.07 10.52 -1.11
N LEU A 114 -24.66 11.70 -1.34
CA LEU A 114 -25.23 12.05 -2.65
C LEU A 114 -24.17 12.24 -3.74
N GLN A 115 -22.93 12.51 -3.35
CA GLN A 115 -21.82 12.72 -4.27
C GLN A 115 -21.04 11.45 -4.58
N TYR A 116 -21.15 10.39 -3.77
CA TYR A 116 -20.39 9.14 -3.93
C TYR A 116 -21.29 7.92 -3.76
N THR A 117 -21.40 7.09 -4.80
CA THR A 117 -22.27 5.91 -4.83
C THR A 117 -21.55 4.64 -4.39
N TYR A 118 -20.22 4.62 -4.46
CA TYR A 118 -19.39 3.45 -4.18
C TYR A 118 -18.43 3.71 -3.04
N VAL A 119 -18.25 2.69 -2.21
CA VAL A 119 -17.37 2.70 -1.05
C VAL A 119 -16.50 1.46 -1.07
N VAL A 120 -15.19 1.66 -0.92
CA VAL A 120 -14.19 0.59 -0.77
C VAL A 120 -13.42 0.82 0.52
N ILE A 121 -13.26 -0.23 1.32
CA ILE A 121 -12.36 -0.22 2.47
C ILE A 121 -10.98 -0.63 1.97
N VAL A 122 -9.96 0.14 2.35
CA VAL A 122 -8.57 -0.29 2.19
C VAL A 122 -8.01 -0.62 3.56
N SER A 123 -7.51 -1.85 3.71
CA SER A 123 -6.90 -2.34 4.95
C SER A 123 -5.62 -3.10 4.59
N ALA A 124 -4.50 -2.70 5.20
CA ALA A 124 -3.18 -3.24 4.89
C ALA A 124 -2.82 -3.27 3.39
N GLY A 125 -3.30 -2.30 2.60
CA GLY A 125 -3.06 -2.20 1.16
C GLY A 125 -4.03 -3.00 0.28
N GLU A 126 -4.88 -3.84 0.89
CA GLU A 126 -5.89 -4.67 0.21
C GLU A 126 -7.25 -3.97 0.19
N TRP A 127 -8.01 -4.22 -0.88
CA TRP A 127 -9.27 -3.53 -1.15
C TRP A 127 -10.43 -4.45 -0.86
N TYR A 128 -11.42 -3.97 -0.10
CA TYR A 128 -12.57 -4.73 0.34
C TYR A 128 -13.86 -3.98 0.03
N GLY A 129 -14.86 -4.72 -0.44
CA GLY A 129 -16.20 -4.17 -0.61
C GLY A 129 -16.93 -4.03 0.73
N ILE A 130 -18.13 -3.45 0.69
CA ILE A 130 -18.98 -3.24 1.88
C ILE A 130 -19.36 -4.55 2.60
N LYS A 131 -19.22 -5.70 1.94
CA LYS A 131 -19.48 -7.01 2.56
C LYS A 131 -18.27 -7.59 3.30
N GLY A 132 -17.13 -6.88 3.35
CA GLY A 132 -15.86 -7.39 3.89
C GLY A 132 -15.16 -8.41 2.99
N ASN A 133 -15.73 -8.73 1.82
CA ASN A 133 -15.08 -9.57 0.82
C ASN A 133 -14.06 -8.76 0.01
N PRO A 134 -12.97 -9.39 -0.46
CA PRO A 134 -12.04 -8.76 -1.38
C PRO A 134 -12.78 -8.14 -2.57
N PHE A 135 -12.43 -6.89 -2.87
CA PHE A 135 -12.98 -6.14 -3.98
C PHE A 135 -12.28 -6.58 -5.27
N SER A 136 -12.99 -7.25 -6.18
CA SER A 136 -12.44 -7.63 -7.49
C SER A 136 -13.07 -6.82 -8.60
N TYR A 137 -12.25 -6.23 -9.47
CA TYR A 137 -12.60 -5.72 -10.80
C TYR A 137 -13.00 -6.90 -11.70
N ARG A 138 -14.25 -7.35 -11.62
CA ARG A 138 -14.82 -8.25 -12.61
C ARG A 138 -16.15 -7.73 -13.08
#